data_AF-A0A7C5EVX9-F1
#
_entry.id   AF-A0A7C5EVX9-F1
#
_cell.length_a   1.000
_cell.length_b   1.000
_cell.length_c   1.000
_cell.angle_alpha   90.00
_cell.angle_beta   90.00
_cell.angle_gamma   90.00
#
_symmetry.space_group_name_H-M   'P 1'
#
loop_
_entity.id
_entity.type
_entity.pdbx_description
1 polymer ?
#
loop_
_entity_poly.entity_id
_entity_poly.type
_entity_poly.pdbx_seq_one_letter_code
_entity_poly.pdbx_strand_id
1 'polypeptide(L)'
;MERSLGMALGKRKPKQASLWVDTSHLRAHGSHPFYRRVNEILERANFDAYAERICRKYYAPTMGRPSIAPGVYFRCFLVGYFEG
;
A
#
# COMPACT_ATOMS: atom_id res chain seq x y z
N MET A 1 40.52 9.56 -46.44
CA MET A 1 39.76 9.62 -45.16
C MET A 1 38.73 8.50 -45.19
N GLU A 2 39.16 7.27 -44.94
CA GLU A 2 38.30 6.09 -44.91
C GLU A 2 37.53 6.04 -43.59
N ARG A 3 36.19 6.01 -43.67
CA ARG A 3 35.32 5.80 -42.51
C ARG A 3 35.20 4.30 -42.28
N SER A 4 35.73 3.84 -41.15
CA SER A 4 35.56 2.47 -40.64
C SER A 4 34.07 2.15 -40.48
N LEU A 5 33.58 1.17 -41.27
CA LEU A 5 32.28 0.51 -41.08
C LEU A 5 32.45 -0.63 -40.08
N GLY A 6 32.69 -0.28 -38.81
CA GLY A 6 32.71 -1.26 -37.71
C GLY A 6 31.37 -1.25 -36.98
N MET A 7 30.47 -2.20 -37.27
CA MET A 7 29.27 -2.40 -36.44
C MET A 7 29.65 -3.04 -35.11
N ALA A 8 29.20 -2.44 -34.00
CA ALA A 8 29.45 -2.96 -32.66
C ALA A 8 28.56 -4.17 -32.35
N LEU A 9 29.11 -5.18 -31.66
CA LEU A 9 28.37 -6.37 -31.23
C LEU A 9 27.31 -5.99 -30.18
N GLY A 10 26.03 -6.08 -30.55
CA GLY A 10 24.91 -5.79 -29.65
C GLY A 10 24.87 -6.79 -28.48
N LYS A 11 24.94 -6.29 -27.24
CA LYS A 11 24.80 -7.12 -26.03
C LYS A 11 23.32 -7.45 -25.80
N ARG A 12 22.98 -8.73 -25.60
CA ARG A 12 21.63 -9.15 -25.20
C ARG A 12 21.27 -8.46 -23.87
N LYS A 13 20.21 -7.64 -23.88
CA LYS A 13 19.62 -7.08 -22.66
C LYS A 13 18.73 -8.16 -22.03
N PRO A 14 18.72 -8.31 -20.69
CA PRO A 14 17.76 -9.19 -20.04
C PRO A 14 16.34 -8.77 -20.45
N LYS A 15 15.54 -9.75 -20.87
CA LYS A 15 14.15 -9.50 -21.29
C LYS A 15 13.39 -9.01 -20.05
N GLN A 16 12.81 -7.82 -20.13
CA GLN A 16 12.00 -7.27 -19.04
C GLN A 16 10.90 -8.28 -18.69
N ALA A 17 10.83 -8.68 -17.41
CA ALA A 17 9.76 -9.53 -16.90
C ALA A 17 8.41 -8.82 -17.08
N SER A 18 7.30 -9.58 -17.06
CA SER A 18 5.97 -8.99 -17.19
C SER A 18 5.79 -7.85 -16.20
N LEU A 19 5.38 -6.68 -16.69
CA LEU A 19 5.07 -5.53 -15.84
C LEU A 19 3.85 -5.82 -14.93
N TRP A 20 3.01 -6.76 -15.37
CA TRP A 20 1.81 -7.19 -14.68
C TRP A 20 2.11 -8.39 -13.79
N VAL A 21 1.81 -8.22 -12.50
CA VAL A 21 1.76 -9.31 -11.52
C VAL A 21 0.29 -9.57 -11.24
N ASP A 22 -0.16 -10.80 -11.47
CA ASP A 22 -1.52 -11.18 -11.10
C ASP A 22 -1.67 -11.13 -9.57
N THR A 23 -2.73 -10.52 -9.08
CA THR A 23 -2.97 -10.38 -7.64
C THR A 23 -3.09 -11.73 -6.93
N SER A 24 -3.48 -12.81 -7.62
CA SER A 24 -3.49 -14.16 -7.07
C SER A 24 -2.09 -14.74 -6.83
N HIS A 25 -1.07 -14.23 -7.54
CA HIS A 25 0.33 -14.60 -7.33
C HIS A 25 0.99 -13.80 -6.20
N LEU A 26 0.38 -12.71 -5.74
CA LEU A 26 0.80 -12.07 -4.50
C LEU A 26 0.43 -13.02 -3.37
N ARG A 27 1.45 -13.57 -2.67
CA ARG A 27 1.17 -14.29 -1.43
C ARG A 27 0.41 -13.34 -0.53
N ALA A 28 -0.80 -13.72 -0.15
CA ALA A 28 -1.46 -13.10 0.97
C ALA A 28 -0.45 -13.15 2.14
N HIS A 29 -0.01 -11.99 2.61
CA HIS A 29 0.80 -11.94 3.81
C HIS A 29 -0.01 -12.65 4.89
N GLY A 30 0.49 -13.79 5.37
CA GLY A 30 -0.17 -14.50 6.46
C GLY A 30 -0.38 -13.49 7.58
N SER A 31 -1.64 -13.26 7.97
CA SER A 31 -1.99 -12.28 8.99
C SER A 31 -1.12 -12.54 10.22
N HIS A 32 -0.14 -11.67 10.44
CA HIS A 32 0.84 -11.83 11.51
C HIS A 32 0.08 -11.90 12.84
N PRO A 33 0.34 -12.88 13.73
CA PRO A 33 -0.45 -13.07 14.96
C PRO A 33 -0.59 -11.79 15.79
N PHE A 34 0.45 -10.95 15.81
CA PHE A 34 0.40 -9.60 16.40
C PHE A 34 -0.71 -8.73 15.82
N TYR A 35 -0.74 -8.52 14.50
CA TYR A 35 -1.74 -7.66 13.85
C TYR A 35 -3.15 -8.24 13.94
N ARG A 36 -3.28 -9.57 13.98
CA ARG A 36 -4.57 -10.20 14.28
C ARG A 36 -5.08 -9.77 15.66
N ARG A 37 -4.22 -9.86 16.67
CA ARG A 37 -4.60 -9.49 18.05
C ARG A 37 -4.86 -7.98 18.20
N VAL A 38 -4.07 -7.14 17.53
CA VAL A 38 -4.31 -5.70 17.48
C VAL A 38 -5.68 -5.40 16.87
N ASN A 39 -6.02 -6.02 15.73
CA ASN A 39 -7.31 -5.84 15.09
C ASN A 39 -8.47 -6.23 16.00
N GLU A 40 -8.39 -7.38 16.70
CA GLU A 40 -9.41 -7.79 17.67
C GLU A 40 -9.60 -6.77 18.81
N ILE A 41 -8.52 -6.17 19.31
CA ILE A 41 -8.59 -5.17 20.38
C ILE A 41 -9.27 -3.89 19.85
N LEU A 42 -8.88 -3.43 18.66
CA LEU A 42 -9.44 -2.23 18.04
C LEU A 42 -10.93 -2.41 17.68
N GLU A 43 -11.31 -3.61 17.20
CA GLU A 43 -12.70 -3.96 16.94
C GLU A 43 -13.54 -3.96 18.22
N ARG A 44 -13.06 -4.61 19.29
CA ARG A 44 -13.75 -4.61 20.60
C ARG A 44 -13.93 -3.20 21.17
N ALA A 45 -12.98 -2.31 20.91
CA ALA A 45 -13.05 -0.91 21.33
C ALA A 45 -13.93 -0.03 20.41
N ASN A 46 -14.49 -0.59 19.32
CA ASN A 46 -15.21 0.15 18.29
C ASN A 46 -14.41 1.36 17.76
N PHE A 47 -13.10 1.16 17.59
CA PHE A 47 -12.13 2.22 17.35
C PHE A 47 -12.45 3.01 16.06
N ASP A 48 -12.79 2.32 14.97
CA ASP A 48 -13.02 2.96 13.68
C ASP A 48 -14.22 3.92 13.74
N ALA A 49 -15.34 3.48 14.32
CA ALA A 49 -16.52 4.33 14.51
C ALA A 49 -16.24 5.51 15.45
N TYR A 50 -15.42 5.30 16.49
CA TYR A 50 -14.99 6.36 17.39
C TYR A 50 -14.16 7.43 16.65
N ALA A 51 -13.14 7.01 15.89
CA ALA A 51 -12.27 7.89 15.12
C ALA A 51 -13.07 8.68 14.08
N GLU A 52 -13.92 8.00 13.31
CA GLU A 52 -14.78 8.62 12.30
C GLU A 52 -15.75 9.64 12.91
N ARG A 53 -16.37 9.32 14.06
CA ARG A 53 -17.27 10.25 14.75
C ARG A 53 -16.57 11.55 15.16
N ILE A 54 -15.34 11.47 15.68
CA ILE A 54 -14.58 12.64 16.11
C ILE A 54 -14.09 13.44 14.90
N CYS A 55 -13.62 12.74 13.87
CA CYS A 55 -13.07 13.37 12.67
C CYS A 55 -14.15 14.03 11.80
N ARG A 56 -15.41 13.56 11.84
CA ARG A 56 -16.51 13.98 10.95
C ARG A 56 -16.60 15.50 10.74
N LYS A 57 -16.46 16.29 11.82
CA LYS A 57 -16.59 17.76 11.75
C LYS A 57 -15.51 18.46 10.90
N TYR A 58 -14.40 17.77 10.61
CA TYR A 58 -13.29 18.29 9.81
C TYR A 58 -13.39 17.91 8.32
N TYR A 59 -14.37 17.08 7.95
CA TYR A 59 -14.57 16.62 6.57
C TYR A 59 -15.78 17.29 5.94
N ALA A 60 -15.66 17.66 4.66
CA ALA A 60 -16.79 18.16 3.89
C ALA A 60 -17.79 17.01 3.62
N PRO A 61 -19.12 17.25 3.69
CA PRO A 61 -20.12 16.22 3.43
C PRO A 61 -20.05 15.65 2.01
N THR A 62 -19.82 16.52 1.02
CA THR A 62 -19.71 16.14 -0.39
C THR A 62 -18.74 17.07 -1.10
N MET A 63 -17.49 16.62 -1.32
CA MET A 63 -16.52 17.29 -2.18
C MET A 63 -15.52 16.29 -2.76
N GLY A 64 -15.37 16.30 -4.09
CA GLY A 64 -14.31 15.56 -4.79
C GLY A 64 -14.30 14.05 -4.54
N ARG A 65 -13.12 13.44 -4.65
CA ARG A 65 -12.90 12.02 -4.37
C ARG A 65 -12.95 11.77 -2.86
N PRO A 66 -13.68 10.74 -2.38
CA PRO A 66 -13.66 10.36 -0.97
C PRO A 66 -12.23 10.14 -0.47
N SER A 67 -11.91 10.72 0.68
CA SER A 67 -10.66 10.46 1.37
C SER A 67 -10.63 9.05 1.95
N ILE A 68 -9.46 8.62 2.42
CA ILE A 68 -9.36 7.45 3.30
C ILE A 68 -10.23 7.65 4.55
N ALA A 69 -10.86 6.58 5.02
CA ALA A 69 -11.61 6.63 6.28
C ALA A 69 -10.64 6.89 7.45
N PRO A 70 -10.97 7.80 8.39
CA PRO A 70 -10.12 8.10 9.54
C PRO A 70 -9.61 6.89 10.32
N GLY A 71 -10.46 5.88 10.57
CA GLY A 71 -10.05 4.65 11.27
C GLY A 71 -8.92 3.92 10.53
N VAL A 72 -9.02 3.82 9.20
CA VAL A 72 -7.99 3.20 8.35
C VAL A 72 -6.70 4.02 8.38
N TYR A 73 -6.79 5.36 8.29
CA TYR A 73 -5.62 6.24 8.38
C TYR A 73 -4.86 6.04 9.69
N PHE A 74 -5.54 6.01 10.84
CA PHE A 74 -4.90 5.76 12.13
C PHE A 74 -4.31 4.36 12.25
N ARG A 75 -4.95 3.34 11.67
CA ARG A 75 -4.38 1.98 11.64
C ARG A 75 -3.08 1.94 10.85
N CYS A 76 -2.98 2.64 9.71
CA CYS A 76 -1.72 2.78 8.98
C CYS A 76 -0.64 3.46 9.85
N PHE A 77 -1.02 4.47 10.63
CA PHE A 77 -0.10 5.11 11.57
C PHE A 77 0.37 4.15 12.67
N LEU A 78 -0.54 3.32 13.22
CA LEU A 78 -0.19 2.30 14.21
C LEU A 78 0.80 1.27 13.67
N VAL A 79 0.67 0.86 12.40
CA VAL A 79 1.67 -0.04 11.77
C VAL A 79 3.06 0.61 11.82
N GLY A 80 3.19 1.87 11.39
CA GLY A 80 4.47 2.59 11.47
C GLY A 80 4.99 2.78 12.90
N TYR A 81 4.10 2.93 13.89
CA TYR A 81 4.46 3.01 15.30
C TYR A 81 4.97 1.67 15.86
N PHE A 82 4.41 0.54 15.43
CA PHE A 82 4.78 -0.78 15.93
C PHE A 82 5.98 -1.41 15.21
N GLU A 83 6.28 -0.98 13.98
CA GLU A 83 7.41 -1.47 13.17
C GLU A 83 8.64 -0.54 13.20
N GLY A 84 8.57 0.55 13.96
CA GLY A 84 9.64 1.54 14.14
C GLY A 84 10.78 1.08 15.02
#